data_AF-A0A4Y2BKW6-F1
#
_entry.id   AF-A0A4Y2BKW6-F1
#
_cell.length_a   1.000
_cell.length_b   1.000
_cell.length_c   1.000
_cell.angle_alpha   90.00
_cell.angle_beta   90.00
_cell.angle_gamma   90.00
#
_symmetry.space_group_name_H-M   'P 1'
#
loop_
_entity.id
_entity.type
_entity.pdbx_description
1 polymer ?
#
loop_
_entity_poly.entity_id
_entity_poly.type
_entity_poly.pdbx_seq_one_letter_code
_entity_poly.pdbx_strand_id
1 'polypeptide(L)'
;MFQSELMGLKEAIIIESQGTNTTKIWTDSLSSVMTVLDPHTLHQLVRDIQSLFIQNRNILVRWIKAHVGYRDNEEADTLAKKVITEGVVVKALKSRCELK
;
A
#
# COMPACT_ATOMS: atom_id res chain seq x y z
N MET A 1 10.62 -7.10 7.89
CA MET A 1 10.57 -5.85 7.10
C MET A 1 10.00 -6.10 5.72
N PHE A 2 10.63 -6.91 4.86
CA PHE A 2 10.11 -7.16 3.51
C PHE A 2 8.71 -7.82 3.45
N GLN A 3 8.47 -8.88 4.23
CA GLN A 3 7.14 -9.53 4.29
C GLN A 3 6.05 -8.60 4.85
N SER A 4 6.38 -7.77 5.85
CA SER A 4 5.44 -6.84 6.46
C SER A 4 5.09 -5.68 5.52
N GLU A 5 6.04 -5.22 4.71
CA GLU A 5 5.82 -4.19 3.67
C GLU A 5 4.91 -4.73 2.56
N LEU A 6 5.15 -5.95 2.08
CA LEU A 6 4.27 -6.61 1.09
C LEU A 6 2.87 -6.84 1.65
N MET A 7 2.76 -7.24 2.92
CA MET A 7 1.46 -7.43 3.56
C MET A 7 0.70 -6.10 3.70
N GLY A 8 1.37 -5.03 4.15
CA GLY A 8 0.78 -3.70 4.21
C GLY A 8 0.30 -3.21 2.85
N LEU A 9 1.06 -3.49 1.78
CA LEU A 9 0.67 -3.17 0.41
C LEU A 9 -0.57 -3.97 -0.03
N LYS A 10 -0.63 -5.27 0.27
CA LYS A 10 -1.80 -6.13 -0.03
C LYS A 10 -3.06 -5.59 0.64
N GLU A 11 -2.99 -5.26 1.92
CA GLU A 11 -4.13 -4.73 2.68
C GLU A 11 -4.59 -3.37 2.14
N ALA A 12 -3.66 -2.46 1.81
CA ALA A 12 -4.00 -1.19 1.19
C ALA A 12 -4.75 -1.38 -0.14
N ILE A 13 -4.32 -2.32 -0.97
CA ILE A 13 -5.01 -2.65 -2.23
C ILE A 13 -6.40 -3.22 -1.97
N ILE A 14 -6.57 -4.12 -0.98
CA ILE A 14 -7.87 -4.69 -0.64
C ILE A 14 -8.84 -3.60 -0.16
N ILE A 15 -8.39 -2.68 0.69
CA ILE A 15 -9.22 -1.56 1.17
C ILE A 15 -9.64 -0.66 0.01
N GLU A 16 -8.69 -0.29 -0.86
CA GLU A 16 -8.97 0.59 -2.00
C GLU A 16 -9.75 -0.10 -3.12
N SER A 17 -9.68 -1.42 -3.23
CA SER A 17 -10.42 -2.21 -4.22
C SER A 17 -11.94 -2.15 -4.04
N GLN A 18 -12.41 -1.79 -2.85
CA GLN A 18 -13.83 -1.60 -2.56
C GLN A 18 -14.36 -0.26 -3.10
N GLY A 19 -13.47 0.65 -3.50
CA GLY A 19 -13.82 1.95 -4.05
C GLY A 19 -14.08 1.90 -5.56
N THR A 20 -14.94 2.78 -6.04
CA THR A 20 -15.18 2.97 -7.49
C THR A 20 -14.21 3.94 -8.15
N ASN A 21 -13.46 4.69 -7.35
CA ASN A 21 -12.56 5.74 -7.81
C ASN A 21 -11.16 5.19 -8.11
N THR A 22 -10.44 5.87 -8.98
CA THR A 22 -9.03 5.58 -9.21
C THR A 22 -8.20 6.07 -8.02
N THR A 23 -7.64 5.15 -7.24
CA THR A 23 -6.77 5.48 -6.10
C THR A 23 -5.30 5.25 -6.44
N LYS A 24 -4.44 6.14 -5.94
CA LYS A 24 -2.98 6.01 -6.00
C LYS A 24 -2.45 5.62 -4.63
N ILE A 25 -1.86 4.43 -4.53
CA ILE A 25 -1.19 3.94 -3.33
C ILE A 25 0.30 4.27 -3.46
N TRP A 26 0.87 4.88 -2.42
CA TRP A 26 2.29 5.21 -2.37
C TRP A 26 3.00 4.24 -1.43
N THR A 27 4.14 3.72 -1.84
CA THR A 27 5.00 2.87 -1.02
C THR A 27 6.43 3.36 -1.11
N ASP A 28 7.15 3.32 0.00
CA ASP A 28 8.56 3.68 0.08
C ASP A 28 9.51 2.50 -0.11
N SER A 29 8.97 1.28 -0.05
CA SER A 29 9.69 0.04 -0.29
C SER A 29 9.89 -0.21 -1.79
N LEU A 30 11.04 0.25 -2.31
CA LEU A 30 11.43 0.00 -3.70
C LEU A 30 11.50 -1.50 -4.01
N SER A 31 11.94 -2.31 -3.04
CA SER A 31 12.02 -3.77 -3.17
C SER A 31 10.63 -4.40 -3.33
N SER A 32 9.62 -3.92 -2.59
CA SER A 32 8.24 -4.40 -2.72
C SER A 32 7.68 -4.11 -4.11
N VAL A 33 7.90 -2.89 -4.63
CA VAL A 33 7.47 -2.52 -5.99
C VAL A 33 8.16 -3.37 -7.04
N MET A 34 9.48 -3.52 -6.97
CA MET A 34 10.24 -4.33 -7.93
C MET A 34 9.80 -5.80 -7.90
N THR A 35 9.52 -6.34 -6.72
CA THR A 35 9.07 -7.72 -6.58
C THR A 35 7.67 -7.93 -7.14
N VAL A 36 6.74 -6.99 -6.92
CA VAL A 36 5.39 -7.04 -7.50
C VAL A 36 5.41 -6.88 -9.01
N LEU A 37 6.38 -6.13 -9.56
CA LEU A 37 6.54 -5.98 -11.01
C LEU A 37 7.18 -7.21 -11.67
N ASP A 38 7.81 -8.11 -10.92
CA ASP A 38 8.43 -9.32 -11.46
C ASP A 38 7.37 -10.41 -11.76
N PRO A 39 7.08 -10.70 -13.04
CA PRO A 39 6.08 -11.71 -13.41
C PRO A 39 6.56 -13.14 -13.13
N HIS A 40 7.86 -13.36 -12.89
CA HIS A 40 8.45 -14.68 -12.66
C HIS A 40 8.55 -15.05 -11.18
N THR A 41 8.05 -14.20 -10.28
CA THR A 41 8.07 -14.46 -8.85
C THR A 41 7.39 -15.79 -8.48
N LEU A 42 8.07 -16.58 -7.65
CA LEU A 42 7.53 -17.81 -7.05
C LEU A 42 6.84 -17.53 -5.70
N HIS A 43 6.88 -16.28 -5.23
CA HIS A 43 6.37 -15.92 -3.92
C HIS A 43 4.84 -15.75 -3.97
N GLN A 44 4.11 -16.61 -3.24
CA GLN A 44 2.64 -16.65 -3.28
C GLN A 44 2.01 -15.30 -2.94
N LEU A 45 2.49 -14.61 -1.90
CA LEU A 45 1.97 -13.28 -1.51
C LEU A 45 2.07 -12.25 -2.65
N VAL A 46 3.12 -12.33 -3.46
CA VAL A 46 3.35 -11.40 -4.56
C VAL A 46 2.40 -11.70 -5.72
N ARG A 47 2.17 -12.98 -5.99
CA ARG A 47 1.16 -13.42 -6.98
C ARG A 47 -0.25 -13.00 -6.58
N ASP A 48 -0.59 -13.09 -5.31
CA ASP A 48 -1.87 -12.60 -4.79
C ASP A 48 -2.02 -11.09 -5.07
N ILE A 49 -0.98 -10.31 -4.77
CA ILE A 49 -0.95 -8.86 -5.00
C ILE A 49 -1.08 -8.55 -6.51
N GLN A 50 -0.35 -9.26 -7.37
CA GLN A 50 -0.46 -9.12 -8.83
C GLN A 50 -1.88 -9.43 -9.32
N SER A 51 -2.51 -10.49 -8.82
CA SER A 51 -3.89 -10.84 -9.13
C SER A 51 -4.87 -9.73 -8.72
N LEU A 52 -4.67 -9.13 -7.53
CA LEU A 52 -5.47 -8.00 -7.07
C LEU A 52 -5.33 -6.79 -8.01
N PHE A 53 -4.15 -6.50 -8.55
CA PHE A 53 -3.99 -5.44 -9.56
C PHE A 53 -4.73 -5.73 -10.86
N ILE A 54 -4.70 -6.99 -11.31
CA ILE A 54 -5.40 -7.41 -12.54
C ILE A 54 -6.92 -7.25 -12.36
N GLN A 55 -7.43 -7.59 -11.18
CA GLN A 55 -8.86 -7.46 -10.84
C GLN A 55 -9.27 -6.00 -10.63
N ASN A 56 -8.39 -5.16 -10.08
CA ASN A 56 -8.69 -3.78 -9.70
C ASN A 56 -7.92 -2.78 -10.56
N ARG A 57 -8.43 -2.55 -11.78
CA ARG A 57 -7.83 -1.60 -12.76
C ARG A 57 -7.80 -0.14 -12.30
N ASN A 58 -8.50 0.18 -11.22
CA ASN A 58 -8.59 1.53 -10.66
C ASN A 58 -7.45 1.83 -9.67
N ILE A 59 -6.56 0.89 -9.38
CA ILE A 59 -5.51 1.08 -8.38
C ILE A 59 -4.16 1.23 -9.07
N LEU A 60 -3.47 2.33 -8.76
CA LEU A 60 -2.08 2.54 -9.18
C LEU A 60 -1.17 2.52 -7.96
N VAL A 61 -0.12 1.70 -7.99
CA VAL A 61 0.99 1.81 -7.03
C VAL A 61 2.11 2.67 -7.59
N ARG A 62 2.61 3.58 -6.75
CA ARG A 62 3.77 4.41 -7.04
C ARG A 62 4.79 4.28 -5.93
N TRP A 63 6.06 4.24 -6.33
CA TRP A 63 7.16 4.34 -5.40
C TRP A 63 7.42 5.81 -5.03
N ILE A 64 7.57 6.09 -3.74
CA ILE A 64 8.06 7.37 -3.22
C ILE A 64 9.34 7.13 -2.44
N LYS A 65 10.33 7.99 -2.59
CA LYS A 65 11.57 7.85 -1.80
C LYS A 65 11.27 8.27 -0.36
N ALA A 66 11.39 7.35 0.60
CA ALA A 66 11.43 7.73 2.02
C ALA A 66 12.58 8.72 2.26
N HIS A 67 12.34 9.71 3.12
CA HIS A 67 13.28 10.76 3.58
C HIS A 67 13.44 12.06 2.78
N VAL A 68 12.45 12.47 1.98
CA VAL A 68 12.39 13.86 1.49
C VAL A 68 11.20 14.59 2.11
N GLY A 69 11.20 14.78 3.43
CA GLY A 69 10.38 15.80 4.13
C GLY A 69 8.86 15.80 3.95
N TYR A 70 8.25 14.73 3.41
CA TYR A 70 6.79 14.64 3.26
C TYR A 70 6.17 14.09 4.55
N ARG A 71 5.48 14.97 5.27
CA ARG A 71 4.81 14.71 6.55
C ARG A 71 3.87 13.49 6.52
N ASP A 72 3.23 13.24 5.37
CA ASP A 72 2.30 12.12 5.19
C ASP A 72 3.01 10.74 5.20
N ASN A 73 4.29 10.68 4.83
CA ASN A 73 5.06 9.43 4.82
C ASN A 73 5.48 9.00 6.24
N GLU A 74 5.77 9.96 7.11
CA GLU A 74 6.10 9.70 8.52
C GLU A 74 4.88 9.24 9.31
N GLU A 75 3.70 9.80 9.00
CA GLU A 75 2.44 9.39 9.62
C GLU A 75 2.04 7.97 9.20
N ALA A 76 2.20 7.62 7.91
CA ALA A 76 1.94 6.26 7.42
C ALA A 76 2.88 5.21 8.03
N ASP A 77 4.18 5.52 8.15
CA ASP A 77 5.17 4.61 8.78
C ASP A 77 4.91 4.45 10.29
N THR A 78 4.49 5.54 10.97
CA THR A 78 4.05 5.48 12.37
C THR A 78 2.79 4.63 12.52
N LEU A 79 1.82 4.77 11.62
CA LEU A 79 0.60 3.95 11.61
C LEU A 79 0.93 2.47 11.39
N ALA A 80 1.79 2.15 10.43
CA ALA A 80 2.20 0.78 10.14
C ALA A 80 2.91 0.13 11.34
N LYS A 81 3.83 0.85 12.00
CA LYS A 81 4.48 0.39 13.23
C LYS A 81 3.48 0.17 14.36
N LYS A 82 2.48 1.05 14.49
CA LYS A 82 1.44 0.93 15.52
C LYS A 82 0.52 -0.26 15.28
N VAL A 83 0.14 -0.54 14.03
CA VAL A 83 -0.66 -1.72 13.67
C VAL A 83 0.10 -3.03 13.95
N ILE A 84 1.41 -3.07 13.70
CA ILE A 84 2.25 -4.25 14.01
C ILE A 84 2.38 -4.45 15.53
N THR A 85 2.38 -3.37 16.32
CA THR A 85 2.57 -3.43 17.78
C THR A 85 1.27 -3.67 18.55
N GLU A 86 0.13 -3.17 18.05
CA GLU A 86 -1.16 -3.21 18.76
C GLU A 86 -2.17 -4.19 18.14
N GLY A 87 -1.96 -4.71 16.94
CA GLY A 87 -2.87 -5.70 16.31
C GLY A 87 -4.27 -5.17 16.00
N VAL A 88 -4.47 -3.84 15.96
CA VAL A 88 -5.78 -3.22 15.73
C VAL A 88 -5.92 -2.77 14.28
N VAL A 89 -6.94 -3.33 13.61
CA VAL A 89 -7.41 -2.92 12.27
C VAL A 89 -8.05 -1.53 12.39
N VAL A 90 -7.31 -0.48 12.00
CA VAL A 90 -7.86 0.88 11.98
C VAL A 90 -8.56 1.12 10.65
N LYS A 91 -9.89 1.23 10.74
CA LYS A 91 -10.79 1.69 9.67
C LYS A 91 -10.24 3.00 9.08
N ALA A 92 -9.89 2.98 7.78
CA ALA A 92 -9.38 4.12 7.06
C ALA A 92 -10.26 5.36 7.29
N LEU A 93 -9.67 6.40 7.90
CA LEU A 93 -10.32 7.70 8.05
C LEU A 93 -10.32 8.38 6.68
N LYS A 94 -11.52 8.48 6.13
CA LYS A 94 -11.88 9.24 4.94
C LYS A 94 -11.36 10.68 5.06
N SER A 95 -10.26 11.01 4.38
CA SER A 95 -9.77 12.38 4.24
C SER A 95 -10.71 13.14 3.31
N ARG A 96 -11.71 13.78 3.91
CA ARG A 96 -12.50 14.84 3.29
C ARG A 96 -11.59 16.06 3.24
N CYS A 97 -11.08 16.41 2.06
CA CYS A 97 -10.51 17.74 1.83
C CYS A 97 -11.35 18.41 0.76
N GLU A 98 -12.29 19.22 1.25
CA GLU A 98 -13.01 20.24 0.51
C GLU A 98 -11.98 21.31 0.11
N LEU A 99 -11.75 21.47 -1.19
CA LEU A 99 -11.01 22.60 -1.73
C LEU A 99 -11.98 23.78 -1.86
N LYS A 100 -11.65 24.90 -1.24
CA LYS A 100 -12.21 26.21 -1.54
C LYS A 100 -11.06 27.16 -1.86
#